data_AF-A0A672KGV2-F1
#
_entry.id   AF-A0A672KGV2-F1
#
_cell.length_a   1.000
_cell.length_b   1.000
_cell.length_c   1.000
_cell.angle_alpha   90.00
_cell.angle_beta   90.00
_cell.angle_gamma   90.00
#
_symmetry.space_group_name_H-M   'P 1'
#
loop_
_entity.id
_entity.type
_entity.pdbx_description
1 polymer ?
#
loop_
_entity_poly.entity_id
_entity_poly.type
_entity_poly.pdbx_seq_one_letter_code
_entity_poly.pdbx_strand_id
1 'polypeptide(L)'
;MVGICSMMKKSKSKPMTEILERLCKFEYITVVIFPEEVILGEPVEKWPLCDCLISFHSKECNLVESEDHVEVNGEVFHTPFVEKPVSAEDHNVYIYYPTSAGGGSQRLFRKIGSRSSVYSPESTVRKTGSYIYEEFMPTDGTDVKVYTVGPDYAHAEARKSPALDGKVERDSEGKEIRYPVMLTAMEKLVARKVCLAFKQTVCGFDLLRANGHSFVCDVNGFSFVKNSMKYYDDCAKVLGVKVLSMIEVFYLLVISGSISLRFFELFEKYGGNKSGKLKLKKPKQLQGVVCLCSPPRVLSFRYGHFSGINRKVQLTYLPNGQPKASSEEEGMCT
;
A
#
# COMPACT_ATOMS: atom_id res chain seq x y z
N MET A 1 -2.26 -30.72 -6.88
CA MET A 1 -1.69 -30.88 -5.53
C MET A 1 -0.95 -29.61 -5.12
N VAL A 2 -1.31 -29.00 -4.00
CA VAL A 2 -0.70 -27.77 -3.47
C VAL A 2 0.09 -28.11 -2.20
N GLY A 3 1.41 -27.88 -2.20
CA GLY A 3 2.29 -28.09 -1.05
C GLY A 3 2.40 -26.85 -0.19
N ILE A 4 2.28 -26.97 1.13
CA ILE A 4 2.54 -25.89 2.10
C ILE A 4 3.85 -26.19 2.82
N CYS A 5 4.89 -25.42 2.55
CA CYS A 5 6.21 -25.58 3.15
C CYS A 5 6.55 -24.41 4.07
N SER A 6 6.32 -24.61 5.37
CA SER A 6 6.60 -23.62 6.41
C SER A 6 6.64 -24.26 7.80
N MET A 7 7.28 -23.60 8.76
CA MET A 7 7.30 -24.01 10.17
C MET A 7 5.89 -24.28 10.73
N MET A 8 5.72 -25.28 11.62
CA MET A 8 4.42 -25.71 12.15
C MET A 8 3.61 -24.58 12.76
N LYS A 9 4.26 -23.66 13.47
CA LYS A 9 3.60 -22.50 14.10
C LYS A 9 2.81 -21.67 13.08
N LYS A 10 3.27 -21.62 11.83
CA LYS A 10 2.63 -20.86 10.75
C LYS A 10 1.70 -21.73 9.92
N SER A 11 2.09 -22.96 9.55
CA SER A 11 1.22 -23.87 8.79
C SER A 11 -0.04 -24.30 9.56
N LYS A 12 0.02 -24.34 10.90
CA LYS A 12 -1.11 -24.67 11.79
C LYS A 12 -1.74 -23.44 12.46
N SER A 13 -1.36 -22.23 12.06
CA SER A 13 -1.95 -21.00 12.63
C SER A 13 -3.43 -20.90 12.26
N LYS A 14 -4.25 -20.33 13.16
CA LYS A 14 -5.70 -20.15 12.92
C LYS A 14 -6.03 -19.54 11.55
N PRO A 15 -5.35 -18.47 11.08
CA PRO A 15 -5.59 -17.92 9.75
C PRO A 15 -5.23 -18.88 8.62
N MET A 16 -4.13 -19.63 8.76
CA MET A 16 -3.72 -20.61 7.77
C MET A 16 -4.74 -21.74 7.69
N THR A 17 -5.17 -22.30 8.82
CA THR A 17 -6.19 -23.36 8.87
C THR A 17 -7.48 -22.93 8.17
N GLU A 18 -7.97 -21.71 8.43
CA GLU A 18 -9.16 -21.16 7.75
C GLU A 18 -8.97 -21.05 6.22
N ILE A 19 -7.78 -20.68 5.76
CA ILE A 19 -7.45 -20.60 4.33
C ILE A 19 -7.38 -22.00 3.71
N LEU A 20 -6.69 -22.94 4.37
CA LEU A 20 -6.52 -24.31 3.88
C LEU A 20 -7.86 -25.04 3.81
N GLU A 21 -8.73 -24.89 4.82
CA GLU A 21 -10.09 -25.46 4.81
C GLU A 21 -10.92 -24.98 3.61
N ARG A 22 -10.76 -23.72 3.19
CA ARG A 22 -11.46 -23.17 2.02
C ARG A 22 -10.82 -23.64 0.71
N LEU A 23 -9.50 -23.80 0.67
CA LEU A 23 -8.79 -24.37 -0.47
C LEU A 23 -9.18 -25.83 -0.71
N CYS A 24 -9.38 -26.60 0.35
CA CYS A 24 -9.83 -28.00 0.28
C CYS A 24 -11.29 -28.15 -0.22
N LYS A 25 -12.07 -27.06 -0.35
CA LYS A 25 -13.43 -27.11 -0.93
C LYS A 25 -13.45 -27.20 -2.46
N PHE A 26 -12.31 -27.01 -3.12
CA PHE A 26 -12.22 -27.13 -4.57
C PHE A 26 -11.97 -28.60 -4.95
N GLU A 27 -12.83 -29.19 -5.76
CA GLU A 27 -12.77 -30.63 -6.14
C GLU A 27 -11.44 -31.08 -6.76
N TYR A 28 -10.70 -30.15 -7.37
CA TYR A 28 -9.43 -30.44 -8.05
C TYR A 28 -8.19 -30.04 -7.24
N ILE A 29 -8.35 -29.60 -5.98
CA ILE A 29 -7.25 -29.13 -5.13
C ILE A 29 -7.10 -30.04 -3.92
N THR A 30 -5.97 -30.75 -3.87
CA THR A 30 -5.49 -31.46 -2.67
C THR A 30 -4.36 -30.67 -2.05
N VAL A 31 -4.46 -30.34 -0.76
CA VAL A 31 -3.42 -29.64 -0.01
C VAL A 31 -2.58 -30.65 0.77
N VAL A 32 -1.25 -30.50 0.71
CA VAL A 32 -0.28 -31.29 1.49
C VAL A 32 0.57 -30.33 2.31
N ILE A 33 0.55 -30.44 3.63
CA ILE A 33 1.44 -29.67 4.51
C ILE A 33 2.72 -30.48 4.69
N PHE A 34 3.87 -29.88 4.38
CA PHE A 34 5.16 -30.55 4.50
C PHE A 34 5.49 -30.69 6.00
N PRO A 35 5.85 -31.89 6.48
CA PRO A 35 6.24 -32.08 7.87
C PRO A 35 7.48 -31.24 8.22
N GLU A 36 7.51 -30.69 9.43
CA GLU A 36 8.62 -29.82 9.85
C GLU A 36 9.94 -30.58 9.94
N GLU A 37 9.92 -31.83 10.42
CA GLU A 37 11.12 -32.69 10.42
C GLU A 37 11.69 -32.90 9.01
N VAL A 38 10.85 -32.96 7.98
CA VAL A 38 11.28 -33.11 6.58
C VAL A 38 11.84 -31.79 6.04
N ILE A 39 11.20 -30.66 6.35
CA ILE A 39 11.68 -29.33 5.94
C ILE A 39 13.07 -29.02 6.53
N LEU A 40 13.31 -29.42 7.78
CA LEU A 40 14.55 -29.10 8.51
C LEU A 40 15.64 -30.16 8.38
N GLY A 41 15.27 -31.44 8.26
CA GLY A 41 16.20 -32.57 8.39
C GLY A 41 16.48 -33.35 7.11
N GLU A 42 15.64 -33.24 6.08
CA GLU A 42 15.76 -34.05 4.86
C GLU A 42 16.12 -33.20 3.63
N PRO A 43 16.94 -33.73 2.71
CA PRO A 43 17.26 -33.06 1.45
C PRO A 43 16.01 -32.93 0.56
N VAL A 44 16.00 -31.90 -0.30
CA VAL A 44 14.80 -31.47 -1.07
C VAL A 44 14.26 -32.55 -2.00
N GLU A 45 15.10 -33.49 -2.44
CA GLU A 45 14.72 -34.62 -3.28
C GLU A 45 13.77 -35.59 -2.57
N LYS A 46 13.74 -35.58 -1.23
CA LYS A 46 12.85 -36.40 -0.39
C LYS A 46 11.59 -35.67 0.05
N TRP A 47 11.41 -34.41 -0.32
CA TRP A 47 10.22 -33.65 0.07
C TRP A 47 8.96 -34.15 -0.64
N PRO A 48 7.77 -33.98 -0.04
CA PRO A 48 6.52 -34.33 -0.71
C PRO A 48 6.39 -33.62 -2.05
N LEU A 49 5.97 -34.36 -3.09
CA LEU A 49 5.73 -33.76 -4.41
C LEU A 49 4.51 -32.83 -4.35
N CYS A 50 4.54 -31.75 -5.12
CA CYS A 50 3.39 -30.86 -5.33
C CYS A 50 3.46 -30.18 -6.70
N ASP A 51 2.31 -29.87 -7.28
CA ASP A 51 2.21 -29.14 -8.56
C ASP A 51 2.33 -27.62 -8.35
N CYS A 52 2.10 -27.16 -7.12
CA CYS A 52 2.19 -25.77 -6.72
C CYS A 52 2.66 -25.69 -5.26
N LEU A 53 3.74 -24.95 -5.00
CA LEU A 53 4.31 -24.79 -3.67
C LEU A 53 3.99 -23.40 -3.09
N ILE A 54 3.45 -23.37 -1.88
CA ILE A 54 3.30 -22.18 -1.05
C ILE A 54 4.30 -22.31 0.09
N SER A 55 5.38 -21.52 0.05
CA SER A 55 6.41 -21.52 1.08
C SER A 55 6.64 -20.13 1.66
N PHE A 56 6.85 -20.07 2.96
CA PHE A 56 7.20 -18.84 3.68
C PHE A 56 8.14 -19.18 4.83
N HIS A 57 9.19 -18.39 4.94
CA HIS A 57 10.21 -18.55 5.96
C HIS A 57 9.80 -17.80 7.23
N SER A 58 9.84 -18.47 8.37
CA SER A 58 9.81 -17.81 9.68
C SER A 58 10.98 -18.34 10.49
N LYS A 59 12.10 -17.63 10.49
CA LYS A 59 13.14 -17.85 11.50
C LYS A 59 12.54 -17.56 12.88
N GLU A 60 12.89 -18.38 13.87
CA GLU A 60 12.73 -17.98 15.26
C GLU A 60 13.51 -16.68 15.47
N CYS A 61 12.83 -15.67 15.99
CA CYS A 61 13.43 -14.36 16.20
C CYS A 61 14.15 -14.38 17.53
N ASN A 62 15.48 -14.32 17.51
CA ASN A 62 16.27 -14.14 18.71
C ASN A 62 16.34 -12.63 19.00
N LEU A 63 15.64 -12.20 20.04
CA LEU A 63 15.67 -10.84 20.56
C LEU A 63 16.39 -10.86 21.91
N VAL A 64 17.53 -10.18 22.01
CA VAL A 64 18.24 -9.96 23.27
C VAL A 64 18.19 -8.47 23.59
N GLU A 65 17.72 -8.14 24.78
CA GLU A 65 17.67 -6.76 25.28
C GLU A 65 18.81 -6.50 26.24
N SER A 66 19.44 -5.35 26.04
CA SER A 66 20.45 -4.77 26.90
C SER A 66 20.02 -3.36 27.31
N GLU A 67 20.80 -2.70 28.17
CA GLU A 67 20.46 -1.37 28.71
C GLU A 67 20.29 -0.29 27.62
N ASP A 68 21.22 -0.21 26.67
CA ASP A 68 21.22 0.83 25.61
C ASP A 68 21.22 0.24 24.19
N HIS A 69 20.89 -1.04 24.01
CA HIS A 69 20.75 -1.65 22.68
C HIS A 69 19.83 -2.87 22.69
N VAL A 70 19.35 -3.24 21.50
CA VAL A 70 18.68 -4.52 21.25
C VAL A 70 19.42 -5.29 20.16
N GLU A 71 19.54 -6.60 20.31
CA GLU A 71 20.07 -7.48 19.28
C GLU A 71 18.93 -8.32 18.69
N VAL A 72 18.72 -8.20 17.38
CA VAL A 72 17.68 -8.92 16.64
C VAL A 72 18.34 -9.77 15.57
N ASN A 73 18.32 -11.10 15.75
CA ASN A 73 18.91 -12.06 14.82
C ASN A 73 20.41 -11.82 14.52
N GLY A 74 21.17 -11.31 15.49
CA GLY A 74 22.60 -11.00 15.36
C GLY A 74 22.91 -9.57 14.89
N GLU A 75 21.89 -8.76 14.55
CA GLU A 75 22.07 -7.33 14.27
C GLU A 75 21.80 -6.50 15.53
N VAL A 76 22.74 -5.62 15.88
CA VAL A 76 22.67 -4.78 17.08
C VAL A 76 22.17 -3.39 16.72
N PHE A 77 21.12 -2.95 17.39
CA PHE A 77 20.53 -1.62 17.27
C PHE A 77 20.75 -0.85 18.57
N HIS A 78 21.65 0.13 18.54
CA HIS A 78 21.91 1.01 19.67
C HIS A 78 20.80 2.06 19.82
N THR A 79 20.49 2.43 21.05
CA THR A 79 19.62 3.57 21.33
C THR A 79 20.29 4.89 20.90
N PRO A 80 19.54 5.83 20.29
CA PRO A 80 18.13 5.70 19.96
C PRO A 80 17.86 4.79 18.75
N PHE A 81 16.81 3.97 18.86
CA PHE A 81 16.32 3.12 17.76
C PHE A 81 14.79 3.20 17.69
N VAL A 82 14.24 2.77 16.55
CA VAL A 82 12.80 2.78 16.27
C VAL A 82 12.27 1.35 16.16
N GLU A 83 11.12 1.09 16.77
CA GLU A 83 10.39 -0.17 16.70
C GLU A 83 9.02 0.07 16.03
N LYS A 84 8.83 -0.48 14.83
CA LYS A 84 7.60 -0.36 14.02
C LYS A 84 6.83 -1.68 13.98
N PRO A 85 5.50 -1.69 14.13
CA PRO A 85 4.70 -2.86 13.82
C PRO A 85 4.92 -3.31 12.36
N VAL A 86 4.94 -4.63 12.11
CA VAL A 86 5.03 -5.16 10.73
C VAL A 86 3.82 -4.75 9.88
N SER A 87 2.67 -4.50 10.50
CA SER A 87 1.49 -4.00 9.82
C SER A 87 1.60 -2.49 9.60
N ALA A 88 1.67 -2.05 8.34
CA ALA A 88 1.69 -0.63 7.98
C ALA A 88 0.42 0.14 8.41
N GLU A 89 -0.69 -0.55 8.65
CA GLU A 89 -1.93 0.06 9.17
C GLU A 89 -1.86 0.34 10.69
N ASP A 90 -0.90 -0.27 11.40
CA ASP A 90 -0.68 -0.04 12.82
C ASP A 90 0.35 1.07 13.02
N HIS A 91 -0.13 2.22 13.49
CA HIS A 91 0.65 3.44 13.63
C HIS A 91 1.31 3.58 15.02
N ASN A 92 1.30 2.51 15.82
CA ASN A 92 1.95 2.50 17.14
C ASN A 92 3.47 2.28 17.00
N VAL A 93 4.18 3.31 16.54
CA VAL A 93 5.64 3.30 16.35
C VAL A 93 6.32 3.82 17.60
N TYR A 94 7.29 3.08 18.15
CA TYR A 94 7.97 3.45 19.37
C TYR A 94 9.42 3.84 19.08
N ILE A 95 9.93 4.85 19.80
CA ILE A 95 11.33 5.29 19.72
C ILE A 95 11.90 5.14 21.12
N TYR A 96 13.00 4.42 21.25
CA TYR A 96 13.66 4.16 22.53
C TYR A 96 14.84 5.11 22.69
N TYR A 97 14.99 5.72 23.87
CA TYR A 97 16.06 6.69 24.13
C TYR A 97 17.19 6.08 24.96
N PRO A 98 18.44 6.54 24.77
CA PRO A 98 19.56 6.06 25.56
C PRO A 98 19.43 6.50 27.01
N THR A 99 20.00 5.71 27.91
CA THR A 99 20.06 5.99 29.35
C THR A 99 20.77 7.33 29.63
N SER A 100 21.76 7.69 28.80
CA SER A 100 22.44 8.99 28.84
C SER A 100 21.53 10.20 28.60
N ALA A 101 20.39 10.01 27.93
CA ALA A 101 19.37 11.03 27.69
C ALA A 101 18.16 10.93 28.65
N GLY A 102 18.26 10.09 29.70
CA GLY A 102 17.19 9.85 30.67
C GLY A 102 16.35 8.60 30.41
N GLY A 103 16.65 7.83 29.36
CA GLY A 103 15.96 6.59 29.01
C GLY A 103 14.50 6.80 28.58
N GLY A 104 13.70 5.74 28.70
CA GLY A 104 12.30 5.73 28.33
C GLY A 104 12.07 5.60 26.82
N SER A 105 10.82 5.86 26.41
CA SER A 105 10.39 5.73 25.03
C SER A 105 9.36 6.78 24.62
N GLN A 106 9.41 7.20 23.36
CA GLN A 106 8.36 7.99 22.71
C GLN A 106 7.41 7.06 21.99
N ARG A 107 6.12 7.12 22.35
CA ARG A 107 5.08 6.27 21.76
C ARG A 107 4.25 7.08 20.78
N LEU A 108 4.50 6.90 19.49
CA LEU A 108 3.74 7.54 18.43
C LEU A 108 2.42 6.80 18.24
N PHE A 109 1.40 7.53 17.80
CA PHE A 109 0.09 6.97 17.49
C PHE A 109 -0.60 7.82 16.43
N ARG A 110 -1.63 7.25 15.80
CA ARG A 110 -2.48 8.02 14.88
C ARG A 110 -3.06 9.21 15.63
N LYS A 111 -2.76 10.41 15.13
CA LYS A 111 -3.11 11.70 15.75
C LYS A 111 -4.51 11.73 16.37
N ILE A 112 -4.56 12.09 17.64
CA ILE A 112 -5.79 12.30 18.43
C ILE A 112 -5.77 13.74 18.96
N GLY A 113 -6.66 14.58 18.44
CA GLY A 113 -6.72 15.99 18.83
C GLY A 113 -5.41 16.74 18.50
N SER A 114 -4.75 17.27 19.54
CA SER A 114 -3.49 18.03 19.44
C SER A 114 -2.22 17.19 19.66
N ARG A 115 -2.34 15.86 19.77
CA ARG A 115 -1.20 14.96 20.01
C ARG A 115 -1.02 13.91 18.93
N SER A 116 0.24 13.58 18.67
CA SER A 116 0.70 12.52 17.75
C SER A 116 1.69 11.55 18.38
N SER A 117 2.18 11.84 19.59
CA SER A 117 2.95 10.92 20.41
C SER A 117 2.90 11.33 21.89
N VAL A 118 3.42 10.46 22.76
CA VAL A 118 3.57 10.72 24.18
C VAL A 118 4.82 10.04 24.71
N TYR A 119 5.52 10.72 25.61
CA TYR A 119 6.63 10.12 26.35
C TYR A 119 6.13 9.07 27.35
N SER A 120 6.88 7.99 27.49
CA SER A 120 6.68 6.93 28.47
C SER A 120 8.01 6.63 29.16
N PRO A 121 8.02 6.41 30.48
CA PRO A 121 9.25 6.02 31.20
C PRO A 121 9.68 4.57 30.91
N GLU A 122 8.91 3.82 30.12
CA GLU A 122 9.22 2.43 29.78
C GLU A 122 10.37 2.37 28.77
N SER A 123 11.47 1.71 29.14
CA SER A 123 12.64 1.48 28.29
C SER A 123 12.65 0.10 27.64
N THR A 124 11.74 -0.82 28.02
CA THR A 124 11.73 -2.18 27.46
C THR A 124 10.91 -2.28 26.16
N VAL A 125 11.35 -3.15 25.24
CA VAL A 125 10.66 -3.34 23.96
C VAL A 125 9.43 -4.22 24.09
N ARG A 126 8.53 -4.17 23.09
CA ARG A 126 7.27 -4.93 23.15
C ARG A 126 7.54 -6.42 22.98
N LYS A 127 7.09 -7.21 23.95
CA LYS A 127 7.30 -8.68 23.99
C LYS A 127 6.30 -9.47 23.15
N THR A 128 5.19 -8.86 22.75
CA THR A 128 4.09 -9.52 22.04
C THR A 128 3.80 -8.84 20.72
N GLY A 129 3.99 -9.55 19.62
CA GLY A 129 3.75 -9.00 18.27
C GLY A 129 4.87 -9.33 17.32
N SER A 130 4.93 -8.60 16.21
CA SER A 130 6.03 -8.67 15.26
C SER A 130 6.38 -7.26 14.84
N TYR A 131 7.67 -6.95 14.94
CA TYR A 131 8.18 -5.60 14.83
C TYR A 131 9.39 -5.56 13.90
N ILE A 132 9.60 -4.38 13.30
CA ILE A 132 10.78 -4.01 12.55
C ILE A 132 11.57 -3.05 13.44
N TYR A 133 12.86 -3.33 13.60
CA TYR A 133 13.80 -2.47 14.30
C TYR A 133 14.68 -1.75 13.29
N GLU A 134 14.87 -0.45 13.47
CA GLU A 134 15.71 0.38 12.59
C GLU A 134 16.47 1.43 13.43
N GLU A 135 17.61 1.86 12.90
CA GLU A 135 18.37 2.97 13.50
C GLU A 135 17.54 4.26 13.48
N PHE A 136 17.59 5.02 14.58
CA PHE A 136 16.96 6.33 14.61
C PHE A 136 17.79 7.34 13.80
N MET A 137 17.13 7.99 12.85
CA MET A 137 17.77 8.98 11.99
C MET A 137 17.60 10.39 12.60
N PRO A 138 18.68 11.07 13.03
CA PRO A 138 18.58 12.41 13.59
C PRO A 138 18.29 13.41 12.45
N THR A 139 17.04 13.86 12.37
CA THR A 139 16.62 14.93 11.45
C THR A 139 16.61 16.28 12.17
N ASP A 140 16.45 17.37 11.44
CA ASP A 140 16.23 18.72 11.98
C ASP A 140 14.85 18.90 12.66
N GLY A 141 14.23 17.81 13.11
CA GLY A 141 12.94 17.81 13.79
C GLY A 141 11.72 17.90 12.87
N THR A 142 11.90 17.70 11.57
CA THR A 142 10.81 17.70 10.59
C THR A 142 10.79 16.46 9.72
N ASP A 143 9.59 15.97 9.42
CA ASP A 143 9.37 14.89 8.46
C ASP A 143 8.94 15.49 7.12
N VAL A 144 9.61 15.11 6.03
CA VAL A 144 9.27 15.56 4.68
C VAL A 144 8.28 14.58 4.06
N LYS A 145 7.07 15.04 3.76
CA LYS A 145 6.06 14.26 3.06
C LYS A 145 6.09 14.59 1.57
N VAL A 146 6.29 13.56 0.75
CA VAL A 146 6.40 13.67 -0.70
C VAL A 146 5.18 13.04 -1.36
N TYR A 147 4.66 13.70 -2.38
CA TYR A 147 3.45 13.33 -3.11
C TYR A 147 3.74 13.34 -4.61
N THR A 148 3.82 12.16 -5.21
CA THR A 148 4.05 12.00 -6.66
C THR A 148 2.74 12.01 -7.43
N VAL A 149 2.78 12.54 -8.65
CA VAL A 149 1.72 12.38 -9.66
C VAL A 149 2.40 11.99 -10.97
N GLY A 150 2.57 10.69 -11.18
CA GLY A 150 3.48 10.18 -12.18
C GLY A 150 4.95 10.29 -11.75
N PRO A 151 5.88 9.78 -12.59
CA PRO A 151 7.29 9.67 -12.25
C PRO A 151 8.04 11.01 -12.23
N ASP A 152 7.53 12.03 -12.92
CA ASP A 152 8.26 13.28 -13.18
C ASP A 152 7.71 14.49 -12.41
N TYR A 153 6.59 14.31 -11.68
CA TYR A 153 6.04 15.33 -10.79
C TYR A 153 6.03 14.84 -9.35
N ALA A 154 6.57 15.66 -8.45
CA ALA A 154 6.53 15.44 -7.01
C ALA A 154 6.36 16.78 -6.28
N HIS A 155 5.40 16.82 -5.36
CA HIS A 155 5.22 17.90 -4.40
C HIS A 155 5.75 17.47 -3.04
N ALA A 156 6.35 18.38 -2.26
CA ALA A 156 6.84 18.07 -0.93
C ALA A 156 6.50 19.16 0.09
N GLU A 157 6.13 18.71 1.29
CA GLU A 157 5.83 19.55 2.44
C GLU A 157 6.46 18.93 3.70
N ALA A 158 7.04 19.76 4.57
CA ALA A 158 7.55 19.34 5.86
C ALA A 158 6.54 19.61 6.96
N ARG A 159 6.55 18.76 7.98
CA ARG A 159 5.79 18.94 9.22
C ARG A 159 6.69 18.64 10.41
N LYS A 160 6.33 19.15 11.58
CA LYS A 160 7.04 18.81 12.82
C LYS A 160 6.98 17.30 13.05
N SER A 161 8.14 16.71 13.33
CA SER A 161 8.24 15.27 13.58
C SER A 161 7.52 14.89 14.88
N PRO A 162 6.71 13.83 14.87
CA PRO A 162 6.08 13.32 16.09
C PRO A 162 7.11 12.70 17.04
N ALA A 163 8.36 12.47 16.60
CA ALA A 163 9.46 12.00 17.43
C ALA A 163 9.97 13.03 18.46
N LEU A 164 9.57 14.30 18.33
CA LEU A 164 9.93 15.36 19.27
C LEU A 164 9.03 15.32 20.53
N ASP A 165 8.15 16.31 20.71
CA ASP A 165 7.30 16.44 21.90
C ASP A 165 5.88 15.85 21.71
N GLY A 166 5.55 15.40 20.50
CA GLY A 166 4.24 14.90 20.14
C GLY A 166 3.14 15.95 20.05
N LYS A 167 3.44 17.24 20.23
CA LYS A 167 2.48 18.33 20.10
C LYS A 167 2.34 18.73 18.65
N VAL A 168 1.13 18.64 18.14
CA VAL A 168 0.79 19.05 16.78
C VAL A 168 0.67 20.57 16.72
N GLU A 169 1.50 21.18 15.89
CA GLU A 169 1.43 22.61 15.61
C GLU A 169 0.26 22.94 14.68
N ARG A 170 -0.51 23.95 15.06
CA ARG A 170 -1.70 24.39 14.32
C ARG A 170 -1.67 25.88 14.08
N ASP A 171 -2.17 26.29 12.92
CA ASP A 171 -2.36 27.70 12.57
C ASP A 171 -3.59 28.30 13.29
N SER A 172 -3.85 29.58 13.02
CA SER A 172 -5.00 30.31 13.57
C SER A 172 -6.35 29.72 13.15
N GLU A 173 -6.40 28.96 12.06
CA GLU A 173 -7.61 28.26 11.58
C GLU A 173 -7.73 26.84 12.17
N GLY A 174 -6.78 26.44 13.03
CA GLY A 174 -6.74 25.11 13.63
C GLY A 174 -6.25 24.01 12.67
N LYS A 175 -5.71 24.34 11.48
CA LYS A 175 -5.10 23.37 10.57
C LYS A 175 -3.66 23.10 10.98
N GLU A 176 -3.19 21.89 10.71
CA GLU A 176 -1.81 21.51 11.01
C GLU A 176 -0.83 22.32 10.14
N ILE A 177 0.18 22.92 10.76
CA ILE A 177 1.18 23.75 10.07
C ILE A 177 2.04 22.87 9.17
N ARG A 178 2.29 23.36 7.95
CA ARG A 178 3.08 22.69 6.93
C ARG A 178 4.01 23.71 6.28
N TYR A 179 5.25 23.30 6.03
CA TYR A 179 6.26 24.14 5.40
C TYR A 179 6.52 23.62 3.99
N PRO A 180 6.51 24.48 2.95
CA PRO A 180 6.83 24.04 1.61
C PRO A 180 8.29 23.54 1.55
N VAL A 181 8.51 22.41 0.88
CA VAL A 181 9.84 21.83 0.73
C VAL A 181 10.21 21.73 -0.74
N MET A 182 11.38 22.26 -1.07
CA MET A 182 11.99 22.02 -2.37
C MET A 182 12.79 20.72 -2.33
N LEU A 183 12.42 19.78 -3.20
CA LEU A 183 13.16 18.53 -3.38
C LEU A 183 14.45 18.77 -4.17
N THR A 184 15.55 18.17 -3.71
CA THR A 184 16.82 18.15 -4.44
C THR A 184 16.70 17.27 -5.69
N ALA A 185 17.69 17.36 -6.60
CA ALA A 185 17.74 16.50 -7.78
C ALA A 185 17.74 15.00 -7.41
N MET A 186 18.47 14.63 -6.35
CA MET A 186 18.54 13.25 -5.88
C MET A 186 17.19 12.78 -5.31
N GLU A 187 16.51 13.63 -4.54
CA GLU A 187 15.18 13.30 -3.98
C GLU A 187 14.10 13.18 -5.06
N LYS A 188 14.19 13.98 -6.14
CA LYS A 188 13.32 13.81 -7.32
C LYS A 188 13.55 12.47 -8.01
N LEU A 189 14.81 12.01 -8.09
CA LEU A 189 15.11 10.66 -8.60
C LEU A 189 14.56 9.57 -7.67
N VAL A 190 14.61 9.77 -6.35
CA VAL A 190 13.98 8.86 -5.38
C VAL A 190 12.47 8.82 -5.59
N ALA A 191 11.80 9.98 -5.72
CA ALA A 191 10.36 10.05 -5.99
C ALA A 191 9.97 9.30 -7.27
N ARG A 192 10.76 9.47 -8.35
CA ARG A 192 10.59 8.70 -9.59
C ARG A 192 10.71 7.20 -9.35
N LYS A 193 11.75 6.75 -8.63
CA LYS A 193 11.96 5.33 -8.31
C LYS A 193 10.79 4.76 -7.49
N VAL A 194 10.31 5.47 -6.47
CA VAL A 194 9.17 5.04 -5.65
C VAL A 194 7.90 4.91 -6.51
N CYS A 195 7.56 5.92 -7.30
CA CYS A 195 6.40 5.89 -8.19
C CYS A 195 6.42 4.66 -9.13
N LEU A 196 7.58 4.40 -9.77
CA LEU A 196 7.74 3.30 -10.72
C LEU A 196 7.80 1.92 -10.04
N ALA A 197 8.52 1.80 -8.92
CA ALA A 197 8.69 0.53 -8.21
C ALA A 197 7.36 0.02 -7.64
N PHE A 198 6.56 0.91 -7.02
CA PHE A 198 5.26 0.55 -6.45
C PHE A 198 4.13 0.57 -7.48
N LYS A 199 4.40 1.00 -8.72
CA LYS A 199 3.43 1.14 -9.81
C LYS A 199 2.23 2.02 -9.43
N GLN A 200 2.45 3.00 -8.56
CA GLN A 200 1.44 3.94 -8.08
C GLN A 200 1.69 5.29 -8.75
N THR A 201 0.78 5.70 -9.66
CA THR A 201 0.91 7.03 -10.32
C THR A 201 0.74 8.14 -9.29
N VAL A 202 -0.30 8.07 -8.46
CA VAL A 202 -0.45 8.96 -7.31
C VAL A 202 0.09 8.23 -6.10
N CYS A 203 1.18 8.71 -5.51
CA CYS A 203 1.84 8.03 -4.40
C CYS A 203 2.33 9.03 -3.34
N GLY A 204 2.03 8.78 -2.07
CA GLY A 204 2.59 9.49 -0.93
C GLY A 204 3.67 8.65 -0.26
N PHE A 205 4.77 9.28 0.14
CA PHE A 205 5.82 8.64 0.94
C PHE A 205 6.51 9.67 1.83
N ASP A 206 7.13 9.19 2.90
CA ASP A 206 7.82 10.02 3.88
C ASP A 206 9.33 9.90 3.72
N LEU A 207 10.02 11.02 3.89
CA LEU A 207 11.44 11.19 3.70
C LEU A 207 12.05 11.86 4.93
N LEU A 208 13.13 11.26 5.42
CA LEU A 208 13.98 11.78 6.49
C LEU A 208 15.25 12.36 5.87
N ARG A 209 15.53 13.64 6.15
CA ARG A 209 16.79 14.27 5.81
C ARG A 209 17.70 14.21 7.02
N ALA A 210 18.77 13.42 6.93
CA ALA A 210 19.71 13.19 8.01
C ALA A 210 21.13 13.03 7.44
N ASN A 211 22.13 13.62 8.11
CA ASN A 211 23.55 13.48 7.74
C ASN A 211 23.86 13.82 6.27
N GLY A 212 23.18 14.82 5.69
CA GLY A 212 23.35 15.21 4.29
C GLY A 212 22.74 14.25 3.26
N HIS A 213 22.04 13.21 3.73
CA HIS A 213 21.36 12.21 2.90
C HIS A 213 19.84 12.25 3.13
N SER A 214 19.11 11.61 2.21
CA SER A 214 17.65 11.54 2.20
C SER A 214 17.22 10.07 2.18
N PHE A 215 16.48 9.65 3.21
CA PHE A 215 16.05 8.26 3.42
C PHE A 215 14.53 8.16 3.34
N VAL A 216 14.01 7.18 2.60
CA VAL A 216 12.58 6.88 2.58
C VAL A 216 12.26 5.98 3.77
N CYS A 217 11.39 6.44 4.67
CA CYS A 217 11.05 5.71 5.89
C CYS A 217 9.64 5.10 5.89
N ASP A 218 8.76 5.55 5.00
CA ASP A 218 7.40 5.04 4.83
C ASP A 218 6.87 5.31 3.41
N VAL A 219 6.09 4.37 2.86
CA VAL A 219 5.44 4.49 1.54
C VAL A 219 3.96 4.15 1.68
N ASN A 220 3.13 5.19 1.61
CA ASN A 220 1.69 5.14 1.91
C ASN A 220 0.81 4.74 0.71
N GLY A 221 1.37 4.71 -0.51
CA GLY A 221 0.59 4.48 -1.72
C GLY A 221 -0.32 5.68 -2.04
N PHE A 222 -1.57 5.46 -2.45
CA PHE A 222 -2.43 6.52 -2.97
C PHE A 222 -2.70 7.64 -1.94
N SER A 223 -2.19 8.85 -2.21
CA SER A 223 -2.32 9.98 -1.29
C SER A 223 -2.31 11.33 -2.03
N PHE A 224 -3.17 12.25 -1.61
CA PHE A 224 -3.25 13.61 -2.14
C PHE A 224 -2.78 14.65 -1.11
N VAL A 225 -2.15 15.72 -1.62
CA VAL A 225 -1.88 16.93 -0.84
C VAL A 225 -3.20 17.60 -0.47
N LYS A 226 -3.24 18.21 0.72
CA LYS A 226 -4.42 18.91 1.22
C LYS A 226 -4.18 20.41 1.19
N ASN A 227 -5.22 21.20 0.92
CA ASN A 227 -5.20 22.66 1.02
C ASN A 227 -4.21 23.36 0.07
N SER A 228 -3.91 22.78 -1.10
CA SER A 228 -3.02 23.39 -2.10
C SER A 228 -3.71 23.43 -3.46
N MET A 229 -4.24 24.60 -3.84
CA MET A 229 -4.91 24.79 -5.14
C MET A 229 -3.97 24.51 -6.30
N LYS A 230 -2.71 24.99 -6.19
CA LYS A 230 -1.67 24.69 -7.17
C LYS A 230 -1.46 23.18 -7.36
N TYR A 231 -1.43 22.41 -6.27
CA TYR A 231 -1.30 20.96 -6.39
C TYR A 231 -2.51 20.34 -7.10
N TYR A 232 -3.73 20.81 -6.82
CA TYR A 232 -4.93 20.29 -7.48
C TYR A 232 -4.90 20.55 -8.99
N ASP A 233 -4.53 21.75 -9.41
CA ASP A 233 -4.38 22.10 -10.83
C ASP A 233 -3.30 21.25 -11.51
N ASP A 234 -2.11 21.17 -10.91
CA ASP A 234 -0.99 20.42 -11.46
C ASP A 234 -1.31 18.91 -11.53
N CYS A 235 -1.90 18.35 -10.46
CA CYS A 235 -2.30 16.95 -10.41
C CYS A 235 -3.35 16.62 -11.46
N ALA A 236 -4.40 17.44 -11.59
CA ALA A 236 -5.45 17.27 -12.58
C ALA A 236 -4.89 17.33 -14.00
N LYS A 237 -3.96 18.25 -14.27
CA LYS A 237 -3.29 18.37 -15.57
C LYS A 237 -2.46 17.13 -15.90
N VAL A 238 -1.61 16.67 -14.99
CA VAL A 238 -0.75 15.50 -15.23
C VAL A 238 -1.56 14.22 -15.39
N LEU A 239 -2.58 14.01 -14.54
CA LEU A 239 -3.49 12.88 -14.68
C LEU A 239 -4.31 12.97 -15.97
N GLY A 240 -4.79 14.17 -16.32
CA GLY A 240 -5.54 14.42 -17.55
C GLY A 240 -4.74 14.07 -18.79
N VAL A 241 -3.49 14.53 -18.90
CA VAL A 241 -2.58 14.16 -20.00
C VAL A 241 -2.36 12.65 -20.05
N LYS A 242 -2.16 12.01 -18.89
CA LYS A 242 -1.97 10.56 -18.82
C LYS A 242 -3.21 9.79 -19.29
N VAL A 243 -4.40 10.19 -18.83
CA VAL A 243 -5.68 9.61 -19.27
C VAL A 243 -5.90 9.82 -20.75
N LEU A 244 -5.68 11.04 -21.26
CA LEU A 244 -5.78 11.35 -22.70
C LEU A 244 -4.82 10.49 -23.52
N SER A 245 -3.56 10.33 -23.11
CA SER A 245 -2.60 9.47 -23.82
C SER A 245 -3.04 8.00 -23.88
N MET A 246 -3.67 7.49 -22.81
CA MET A 246 -4.24 6.14 -22.80
C MET A 246 -5.47 6.04 -23.70
N ILE A 247 -6.32 7.06 -23.70
CA ILE A 247 -7.51 7.14 -24.55
C ILE A 247 -7.11 7.30 -26.01
N GLU A 248 -6.07 8.04 -26.34
CA GLU A 248 -5.59 8.24 -27.71
C GLU A 248 -5.04 6.93 -28.29
N VAL A 249 -4.28 6.17 -27.50
CA VAL A 249 -3.89 4.79 -27.83
C VAL A 249 -5.12 3.89 -28.00
N PHE A 250 -6.12 4.04 -27.12
CA PHE A 250 -7.39 3.31 -27.23
C PHE A 250 -8.18 3.71 -28.50
N TYR A 251 -8.18 4.99 -28.87
CA TYR A 251 -8.87 5.52 -30.03
C TYR A 251 -8.18 5.06 -31.33
N LEU A 252 -6.85 5.01 -31.36
CA LEU A 252 -6.08 4.41 -32.44
C LEU A 252 -6.35 2.89 -32.58
N LEU A 253 -6.49 2.16 -31.47
CA LEU A 253 -6.94 0.74 -31.45
C LEU A 253 -8.41 0.56 -31.89
N VAL A 254 -9.26 1.56 -31.65
CA VAL A 254 -10.66 1.58 -32.09
C VAL A 254 -10.75 1.86 -33.59
N ILE A 255 -9.95 2.82 -34.11
CA ILE A 255 -9.85 3.11 -35.55
C ILE A 255 -9.24 1.92 -36.31
N SER A 256 -8.34 1.15 -35.70
CA SER A 256 -7.86 -0.13 -36.25
C SER A 256 -8.89 -1.27 -36.20
N GLY A 257 -10.17 -0.97 -35.89
CA GLY A 257 -11.32 -1.87 -36.03
C GLY A 257 -11.45 -2.99 -34.99
N SER A 258 -10.54 -3.10 -34.02
CA SER A 258 -10.46 -4.29 -33.16
C SER A 258 -11.30 -4.21 -31.87
N ILE A 259 -11.61 -3.01 -31.38
CA ILE A 259 -12.30 -2.80 -30.10
C ILE A 259 -13.79 -2.46 -30.27
N SER A 260 -14.15 -1.70 -31.31
CA SER A 260 -15.54 -1.26 -31.58
C SER A 260 -16.51 -2.45 -31.65
N LEU A 261 -16.18 -3.48 -32.44
CA LEU A 261 -17.00 -4.67 -32.61
C LEU A 261 -17.23 -5.43 -31.29
N ARG A 262 -16.16 -5.63 -30.49
CA ARG A 262 -16.24 -6.40 -29.24
C ARG A 262 -17.02 -5.69 -28.14
N PHE A 263 -16.99 -4.35 -28.09
CA PHE A 263 -17.80 -3.59 -27.16
C PHE A 263 -19.30 -3.77 -27.46
N PHE A 264 -19.71 -3.62 -28.73
CA PHE A 264 -21.10 -3.82 -29.12
C PHE A 264 -21.56 -5.28 -28.90
N GLU A 265 -20.71 -6.27 -29.20
CA GLU A 265 -20.99 -7.67 -28.87
C GLU A 265 -21.23 -7.90 -27.36
N LEU A 266 -20.37 -7.34 -26.49
CA LEU A 266 -20.52 -7.48 -25.04
C LEU A 266 -21.76 -6.74 -24.54
N PHE A 267 -22.02 -5.55 -25.09
CA PHE A 267 -23.13 -4.69 -24.72
C PHE A 267 -24.47 -5.32 -25.12
N GLU A 268 -24.55 -5.91 -26.31
CA GLU A 268 -25.70 -6.68 -26.78
C GLU A 268 -25.89 -7.98 -25.99
N LYS A 269 -24.80 -8.75 -25.79
CA LYS A 269 -24.82 -10.04 -25.05
C LYS A 269 -25.41 -9.93 -23.65
N TYR A 270 -25.19 -8.82 -22.97
CA TYR A 270 -25.74 -8.59 -21.62
C TYR A 270 -26.94 -7.63 -21.60
N GLY A 271 -27.56 -7.36 -22.75
CA GLY A 271 -28.85 -6.68 -22.86
C GLY A 271 -28.80 -5.16 -22.71
N GLY A 272 -27.63 -4.53 -22.85
CA GLY A 272 -27.44 -3.07 -22.72
C GLY A 272 -28.27 -2.26 -23.73
N ASN A 273 -28.57 -2.82 -24.91
CA ASN A 273 -29.37 -2.16 -25.94
C ASN A 273 -30.81 -1.87 -25.51
N LYS A 274 -31.37 -2.65 -24.59
CA LYS A 274 -32.76 -2.48 -24.12
C LYS A 274 -32.90 -1.38 -23.06
N SER A 275 -31.84 -1.14 -22.28
CA SER A 275 -31.85 -0.22 -21.12
C SER A 275 -31.01 1.05 -21.33
N GLY A 276 -30.22 1.13 -22.41
CA GLY A 276 -29.20 2.17 -22.63
C GLY A 276 -28.06 2.15 -21.61
N LYS A 277 -28.09 1.21 -20.66
CA LYS A 277 -27.19 1.13 -19.49
C LYS A 277 -26.93 -0.32 -19.14
N LEU A 278 -25.67 -0.70 -19.01
CA LEU A 278 -25.27 -2.05 -18.65
C LEU A 278 -24.55 -2.07 -17.30
N LYS A 279 -25.08 -2.83 -16.34
CA LYS A 279 -24.49 -3.02 -15.01
C LYS A 279 -23.93 -4.43 -14.88
N LEU A 280 -22.61 -4.54 -14.76
CA LEU A 280 -21.91 -5.82 -14.62
C LEU A 280 -21.44 -6.02 -13.17
N LYS A 281 -21.76 -7.18 -12.59
CA LYS A 281 -21.48 -7.51 -11.18
C LYS A 281 -20.72 -8.83 -11.00
N LYS A 282 -20.78 -9.75 -11.97
CA LYS A 282 -20.14 -11.07 -11.86
C LYS A 282 -18.69 -11.02 -12.39
N PRO A 283 -17.73 -11.74 -11.78
CA PRO A 283 -16.32 -11.73 -12.21
C PRO A 283 -16.11 -12.07 -13.69
N LYS A 284 -16.83 -13.07 -14.22
CA LYS A 284 -16.77 -13.45 -15.65
C LYS A 284 -17.21 -12.32 -16.59
N GLN A 285 -18.12 -11.44 -16.16
CA GLN A 285 -18.57 -10.29 -16.93
C GLN A 285 -17.54 -9.17 -16.92
N LEU A 286 -16.93 -8.94 -15.75
CA LEU A 286 -15.86 -7.96 -15.57
C LEU A 286 -14.61 -8.34 -16.37
N GLN A 287 -14.29 -9.64 -16.47
CA GLN A 287 -13.23 -10.14 -17.33
C GLN A 287 -13.46 -9.78 -18.81
N GLY A 288 -14.71 -9.85 -19.28
CA GLY A 288 -15.07 -9.44 -20.64
C GLY A 288 -14.74 -7.98 -20.93
N VAL A 289 -14.97 -7.08 -19.97
CA VAL A 289 -14.60 -5.66 -20.09
C VAL A 289 -13.08 -5.45 -20.07
N VAL A 290 -12.37 -6.17 -19.21
CA VAL A 290 -10.89 -6.10 -19.15
C VAL A 290 -10.27 -6.58 -20.47
N CYS A 291 -10.86 -7.60 -21.11
CA CYS A 291 -10.44 -8.09 -22.42
C CYS A 291 -10.74 -7.11 -23.58
N LEU A 292 -11.66 -6.15 -23.42
CA LEU A 292 -11.86 -5.07 -24.40
C LEU A 292 -10.70 -4.06 -24.39
N CYS A 293 -10.07 -3.88 -23.24
CA CYS A 293 -9.02 -2.88 -23.05
C CYS A 293 -7.59 -3.41 -23.29
N SER A 294 -7.43 -4.68 -23.68
CA SER A 294 -6.11 -5.32 -23.82
C SER A 294 -5.89 -5.82 -25.26
N PRO A 295 -4.78 -5.45 -25.95
CA PRO A 295 -4.45 -6.03 -27.26
C PRO A 295 -4.10 -7.52 -27.13
N PRO A 296 -4.28 -8.35 -28.19
CA PRO A 296 -4.17 -9.81 -28.14
C PRO A 296 -2.78 -10.38 -27.81
N ARG A 297 -1.77 -9.54 -27.54
CA ARG A 297 -0.39 -10.00 -27.27
C ARG A 297 0.23 -9.46 -25.97
N VAL A 298 -0.52 -8.74 -25.12
CA VAL A 298 0.07 -8.19 -23.89
C VAL A 298 -0.74 -8.62 -22.66
N LEU A 299 -0.05 -9.42 -21.83
CA LEU A 299 -0.29 -9.72 -20.43
C LEU A 299 -1.41 -10.70 -20.02
N SER A 300 -0.95 -11.83 -19.47
CA SER A 300 -1.63 -12.61 -18.44
C SER A 300 -1.83 -11.74 -17.19
N PHE A 301 -3.08 -11.32 -16.94
CA PHE A 301 -3.46 -10.80 -15.62
C PHE A 301 -3.59 -11.99 -14.66
N ARG A 302 -2.56 -12.26 -13.87
CA ARG A 302 -2.73 -13.00 -12.61
C ARG A 302 -3.47 -12.06 -11.65
N TYR A 303 -4.70 -12.40 -11.30
CA TYR A 303 -5.41 -11.73 -10.22
C TYR A 303 -4.63 -11.92 -8.91
N GLY A 304 -3.97 -10.88 -8.44
CA GLY A 304 -3.62 -10.76 -7.03
C GLY A 304 -4.91 -10.62 -6.20
N HIS A 305 -4.93 -11.22 -5.01
CA HIS A 305 -6.01 -11.06 -4.05
C HIS A 305 -6.16 -9.58 -3.67
N PHE A 306 -7.21 -8.92 -4.16
CA PHE A 306 -7.67 -7.63 -3.65
C PHE A 306 -8.87 -7.85 -2.72
N SER A 307 -8.62 -7.65 -1.44
CA SER A 307 -9.63 -7.45 -0.41
C SER A 307 -10.10 -5.99 -0.50
N GLY A 308 -11.34 -5.78 -0.97
CA GLY A 308 -11.89 -4.45 -1.19
C GLY A 308 -13.33 -4.52 -1.73
N ILE A 309 -14.28 -4.12 -0.88
CA ILE A 309 -15.72 -4.12 -1.12
C ILE A 309 -16.08 -2.93 -2.04
N ASN A 310 -16.24 -3.19 -3.34
CA ASN A 310 -17.25 -2.60 -4.25
C ASN A 310 -16.94 -2.96 -5.72
N ARG A 311 -17.49 -4.07 -6.22
CA ARG A 311 -17.31 -4.55 -7.60
C ARG A 311 -18.51 -4.19 -8.49
N LYS A 312 -18.68 -2.91 -8.81
CA LYS A 312 -19.71 -2.48 -9.77
C LYS A 312 -19.07 -1.68 -10.90
N VAL A 313 -19.12 -2.22 -12.11
CA VAL A 313 -18.81 -1.47 -13.33
C VAL A 313 -20.13 -1.19 -14.04
N GLN A 314 -20.39 0.09 -14.31
CA GLN A 314 -21.58 0.54 -15.02
C GLN A 314 -21.16 1.21 -16.33
N LEU A 315 -21.52 0.60 -17.45
CA LEU A 315 -21.35 1.17 -18.77
C LEU A 315 -22.63 1.91 -19.14
N THR A 316 -22.53 3.15 -19.56
CA THR A 316 -23.67 3.98 -19.99
C THR A 316 -23.42 4.42 -21.42
N TYR A 317 -24.36 4.14 -22.31
CA TYR A 317 -24.33 4.55 -23.71
C TYR A 317 -25.41 5.62 -23.92
N LEU A 318 -25.02 6.80 -24.39
CA LEU A 318 -25.92 7.91 -24.65
C LEU A 318 -26.01 8.11 -26.17
N PRO A 319 -27.13 7.76 -26.82
CA PRO A 319 -27.22 7.81 -28.27
C PRO A 319 -27.27 9.21 -28.87
N ASN A 320 -27.44 10.28 -28.08
CA ASN A 320 -27.36 11.68 -28.52
C ASN A 320 -27.11 12.57 -27.28
N GLY A 321 -26.19 13.53 -27.38
CA GLY A 321 -25.80 14.40 -26.25
C GLY A 321 -26.94 15.28 -25.75
N GLN A 322 -27.37 15.06 -24.51
CA GLN A 322 -28.19 16.02 -23.74
C GLN A 322 -27.50 16.35 -22.41
N PRO A 323 -27.65 17.59 -21.88
CA PRO A 323 -26.95 18.03 -20.67
C PRO A 323 -27.49 17.33 -19.41
N LYS A 324 -26.60 16.96 -18.49
CA LYS A 324 -26.94 16.41 -17.17
C LYS A 324 -27.67 17.45 -16.32
N ALA A 325 -28.80 17.04 -15.74
CA ALA A 325 -29.36 17.71 -14.55
C ALA A 325 -28.41 17.51 -13.36
N SER A 326 -28.20 18.60 -12.61
CA SER A 326 -27.41 18.67 -11.39
C SER A 326 -27.96 17.75 -10.30
N SER A 327 -27.08 17.00 -9.66
CA SER A 327 -27.41 16.15 -8.52
C SER A 327 -27.35 16.97 -7.22
N GLU A 328 -28.38 17.76 -6.97
CA GLU A 328 -28.76 18.22 -5.64
C GLU A 328 -30.17 17.70 -5.41
N GLU A 329 -30.31 16.59 -4.68
CA GLU A 329 -31.51 16.08 -3.99
C GLU A 329 -31.38 14.57 -3.77
N GLU A 330 -30.60 14.15 -2.79
CA GLU A 330 -30.86 12.90 -2.06
C GLU A 330 -30.42 13.13 -0.61
N GLY A 331 -31.32 13.71 0.18
CA GLY A 331 -31.10 14.02 1.57
C GLY A 331 -32.42 14.21 2.30
N MET A 332 -33.25 13.16 2.35
CA MET A 332 -34.32 13.02 3.34
C MET A 332 -34.86 11.59 3.34
N CYS A 333 -34.52 10.83 4.38
CA CYS A 333 -35.36 9.73 4.87
C CYS A 333 -35.60 9.98 6.35
N THR A 334 -36.87 10.10 6.69
CA THR A 334 -37.46 10.04 8.04
C THR A 334 -37.21 8.70 8.72
#